data_AF-A0A2N8TCI9-F1
#
_entry.id   AF-A0A2N8TCI9-F1
#
_cell.length_a   1.000
_cell.length_b   1.000
_cell.length_c   1.000
_cell.angle_alpha   90.00
_cell.angle_beta   90.00
_cell.angle_gamma   90.00
#
_symmetry.space_group_name_H-M   'P 1'
#
loop_
_entity.id
_entity.type
_entity.pdbx_description
1 polymer ?
#
loop_
_entity_poly.entity_id
_entity_poly.type
_entity_poly.pdbx_seq_one_letter_code
_entity_poly.pdbx_strand_id
1 'polypeptide(L)' 'AWAAEGVRGEITVVVEGAPEKGPEEVGPEELVRRVRVREEAGERRKEAIAAVAVEAGVPKRVVFDAVVAAKNAAG' A
#
# COMPACT_ATOMS: atom_id res chain seq x y z
N ALA A 1 33.37 -19.42 16.28
CA ALA A 1 33.27 -18.25 17.18
C ALA A 1 32.74 -17.07 16.37
N TRP A 2 31.87 -16.27 16.98
CA TRP A 2 31.20 -15.10 16.40
C TRP A 2 32.13 -13.88 16.22
N ALA A 3 31.67 -12.98 15.33
CA ALA A 3 31.99 -11.55 15.19
C ALA A 3 33.29 -11.16 14.44
N ALA A 4 33.12 -10.46 13.31
CA ALA A 4 34.15 -9.66 12.65
C ALA A 4 33.54 -8.30 12.21
N GLU A 5 33.95 -7.27 12.95
CA GLU A 5 34.26 -5.88 12.61
C GLU A 5 33.63 -5.24 11.35
N GLY A 6 32.80 -4.21 11.58
CA GLY A 6 32.40 -3.23 10.56
C GLY A 6 31.01 -2.62 10.79
N VAL A 7 30.79 -1.83 11.83
CA VAL A 7 29.49 -1.16 12.01
C VAL A 7 29.41 0.04 11.06
N ARG A 8 28.59 0.02 10.00
CA ARG A 8 28.36 1.21 9.17
C ARG A 8 26.93 1.33 8.64
N GLY A 9 26.17 2.16 9.34
CA GLY A 9 24.88 2.69 8.90
C GLY A 9 23.78 2.35 9.89
N GLU A 10 23.46 3.28 10.78
CA GLU A 10 22.10 3.35 11.28
C GLU A 10 21.16 3.36 10.06
N ILE A 11 20.31 2.35 9.91
CA ILE A 11 19.25 2.38 8.90
C ILE A 11 18.14 3.24 9.50
N THR A 12 18.27 4.55 9.39
CA THR A 12 17.16 5.45 9.65
C THR A 12 16.24 5.41 8.45
N VAL A 13 15.18 4.60 8.54
CA VAL A 13 14.06 4.67 7.61
C VAL A 13 13.31 5.97 7.90
N VAL A 14 13.66 7.03 7.19
CA VAL A 14 12.82 8.23 7.14
C VAL A 14 11.62 7.88 6.26
N VAL A 15 10.51 7.51 6.89
CA VAL A 15 9.21 7.62 6.24
C VAL A 15 8.88 9.11 6.29
N GLU A 16 9.23 9.85 5.24
CA GLU A 16 8.69 11.20 5.05
C GLU A 16 7.18 11.11 5.22
N GLY A 17 6.67 11.93 6.14
CA GLY A 17 5.41 11.70 6.82
C GLY A 17 4.29 11.31 5.87
N ALA A 18 3.64 10.18 6.16
CA ALA A 18 2.23 10.08 5.82
C ALA A 18 1.59 11.31 6.49
N PRO A 19 1.02 12.28 5.74
CA PRO A 19 0.29 13.35 6.38
C PRO A 19 -0.71 12.69 7.31
N GLU A 20 -0.78 13.16 8.56
CA GLU A 20 -1.79 12.77 9.54
C GLU A 20 -3.17 13.03 8.93
N LYS A 21 -3.64 12.15 8.06
CA LYS A 21 -5.05 12.03 7.77
C LYS A 21 -5.60 11.39 9.00
N GLY A 22 -6.45 12.15 9.69
CA GLY A 22 -7.10 11.77 10.93
C GLY A 22 -7.76 10.39 10.82
N PRO A 23 -8.33 9.92 11.93
CA PRO A 23 -8.91 8.58 11.99
C PRO A 23 -9.87 8.37 10.80
N GLU A 24 -9.62 7.30 10.03
CA GLU A 24 -10.55 6.59 9.14
C GLU A 24 -10.50 6.80 7.61
N GLU A 25 -9.77 7.76 7.02
CA GLU A 25 -9.71 7.84 5.55
C GLU A 25 -8.45 7.17 4.96
N VAL A 26 -8.58 5.88 4.62
CA VAL A 26 -7.57 5.15 3.83
C VAL A 26 -7.39 5.85 2.49
N GLY A 27 -6.24 6.51 2.30
CA GLY A 27 -5.93 7.26 1.09
C GLY A 27 -5.85 6.38 -0.17
N PRO A 28 -6.05 6.96 -1.36
CA PRO A 28 -6.03 6.21 -2.62
C PRO A 28 -4.72 5.44 -2.84
N GLU A 29 -3.58 6.01 -2.45
CA GLU A 29 -2.28 5.35 -2.50
C GLU A 29 -2.21 4.06 -1.68
N GLU A 30 -2.79 4.09 -0.47
CA GLU A 30 -2.85 2.94 0.43
C GLU A 30 -3.82 1.88 -0.09
N LEU A 31 -4.95 2.28 -0.69
CA LEU A 31 -5.85 1.36 -1.37
C LEU A 31 -5.13 0.60 -2.51
N VAL A 32 -4.36 1.32 -3.34
CA VAL A 32 -3.58 0.69 -4.42
C VAL A 32 -2.53 -0.25 -3.86
N ARG A 33 -1.80 0.15 -2.81
CA ARG A 33 -0.80 -0.70 -2.15
C ARG A 33 -1.42 -1.99 -1.64
N ARG A 34 -2.57 -1.92 -0.96
CA ARG A 34 -3.29 -3.08 -0.41
C ARG A 34 -3.82 -4.01 -1.50
N VAL A 35 -4.26 -3.47 -2.64
CA VAL A 35 -4.67 -4.29 -3.80
C VAL A 35 -3.45 -5.00 -4.39
N ARG A 36 -2.34 -4.30 -4.58
CA ARG A 36 -1.12 -4.88 -5.15
C ARG A 36 -0.57 -6.03 -4.31
N VAL A 37 -0.52 -5.89 -2.99
CA VAL A 37 -0.07 -6.96 -2.08
C VAL A 37 -0.90 -8.25 -2.27
N ARG A 38 -2.21 -8.11 -2.48
CA ARG A 38 -3.10 -9.25 -2.75
C ARG A 38 -2.90 -9.83 -4.15
N GLU A 39 -2.73 -8.98 -5.16
CA GLU A 39 -2.38 -9.43 -6.50
C GLU A 39 -1.06 -10.21 -6.53
N GLU A 40 -0.05 -9.75 -5.78
CA GLU A 40 1.24 -10.42 -5.60
C GLU A 40 1.11 -11.76 -4.83
N ALA A 41 0.13 -11.86 -3.93
CA ALA A 41 -0.24 -13.12 -3.28
C ALA A 41 -1.00 -14.09 -4.22
N GLY A 42 -1.24 -13.70 -5.48
CA GLY A 42 -1.94 -14.51 -6.49
C GLY A 42 -3.46 -14.36 -6.48
N GLU A 43 -4.01 -13.42 -5.68
CA GLU A 43 -5.43 -13.10 -5.74
C GLU A 43 -5.77 -12.40 -7.06
N ARG A 44 -6.94 -12.73 -7.62
CA ARG A 44 -7.41 -12.04 -8.82
C ARG A 44 -7.70 -10.57 -8.46
N ARG A 45 -7.26 -9.63 -9.30
CA ARG A 45 -7.53 -8.18 -9.19
C ARG A 45 -8.93 -7.83 -8.68
N LYS A 46 -9.96 -8.46 -9.24
CA LYS A 46 -11.37 -8.20 -8.90
C LYS A 46 -11.72 -8.57 -7.46
N GLU A 47 -11.14 -9.66 -6.96
CA GLU A 47 -11.31 -10.15 -5.58
C GLU A 47 -10.50 -9.28 -4.61
N ALA A 48 -9.25 -8.96 -4.97
CA ALA A 48 -8.41 -8.05 -4.21
C ALA A 48 -9.06 -6.68 -4.00
N ILE A 49 -9.63 -6.09 -5.06
CA ILE A 49 -10.38 -4.82 -4.98
C ILE A 49 -11.61 -4.95 -4.08
N ALA A 50 -12.31 -6.09 -4.12
CA ALA A 50 -13.48 -6.33 -3.27
C ALA A 50 -13.10 -6.39 -1.79
N ALA A 51 -12.08 -7.19 -1.48
CA ALA A 51 -11.57 -7.36 -0.12
C ALA A 51 -11.07 -6.02 0.45
N VAL A 52 -10.29 -5.27 -0.31
CA VAL A 52 -9.78 -3.95 0.11
C VAL A 52 -10.91 -2.96 0.34
N ALA A 53 -11.95 -2.97 -0.49
CA ALA A 53 -13.11 -2.09 -0.32
C ALA A 53 -13.85 -2.38 1.00
N VAL A 54 -14.07 -3.65 1.32
CA VAL A 54 -14.70 -4.08 2.58
C VAL A 54 -13.84 -3.72 3.78
N GLU A 55 -12.54 -4.00 3.74
CA GLU A 55 -11.61 -3.71 4.84
C GLU A 55 -11.41 -2.22 5.10
N ALA A 56 -11.41 -1.41 4.03
CA ALA A 56 -11.27 0.03 4.14
C ALA A 56 -12.61 0.74 4.36
N GLY A 57 -13.74 0.02 4.35
CA GLY A 57 -15.07 0.61 4.53
C GLY A 57 -15.50 1.56 3.41
N VAL A 58 -14.88 1.45 2.22
CA VAL A 58 -15.14 2.35 1.08
C VAL A 58 -15.87 1.64 -0.06
N PRO A 59 -16.58 2.37 -0.93
CA PRO A 59 -17.18 1.77 -2.12
C PRO A 59 -16.13 1.13 -3.03
N LYS A 60 -16.46 -0.02 -3.62
CA LYS A 60 -15.59 -0.76 -4.56
C LYS A 60 -15.08 0.11 -5.72
N ARG A 61 -15.90 1.07 -6.16
CA ARG A 61 -15.56 2.01 -7.22
C ARG A 61 -14.40 2.94 -6.81
N VAL A 62 -14.32 3.36 -5.55
CA VAL A 62 -13.20 4.18 -5.04
C VAL A 62 -11.88 3.43 -5.16
N VAL A 63 -11.86 2.17 -4.74
CA VAL A 63 -10.66 1.31 -4.85
C VAL A 63 -10.27 1.07 -6.30
N PHE A 64 -11.24 0.77 -7.16
CA PHE A 64 -11.00 0.57 -8.59
C PHE A 64 -10.45 1.83 -9.25
N ASP A 65 -11.08 2.98 -9.01
CA ASP A 65 -10.68 4.26 -9.59
C ASP A 65 -9.27 4.64 -9.12
N ALA A 66 -8.93 4.40 -7.84
CA ALA A 66 -7.58 4.59 -7.32
C ALA A 66 -6.55 3.71 -8.05
N VAL A 67 -6.84 2.41 -8.24
CA VAL A 67 -5.95 1.47 -8.95
C VAL A 67 -5.75 1.87 -10.41
N VAL A 68 -6.82 2.29 -11.08
CA VAL A 68 -6.75 2.76 -12.48
C VAL A 68 -5.97 4.07 -12.59
N ALA A 69 -6.24 5.03 -11.70
CA ALA A 69 -5.52 6.30 -11.66
C ALA A 69 -4.01 6.09 -11.44
N ALA A 70 -3.62 5.22 -10.51
CA ALA A 70 -2.22 4.87 -10.27
C ALA A 70 -1.57 4.20 -11.48
N LYS A 71 -2.28 3.32 -12.19
CA LYS A 71 -1.79 2.71 -13.43
C LYS A 71 -1.57 3.73 -14.55
N ASN A 72 -2.45 4.75 -14.64
CA ASN A 72 -2.33 5.82 -15.62
C ASN A 72 -1.23 6.82 -15.28
N ALA A 73 -0.91 7.02 -14.00
CA ALA A 73 0.17 7.91 -13.57
C ALA A 73 1.58 7.28 -13.69
N ALA A 74 1.65 5.95 -13.75
CA ALA A 74 2.90 5.20 -13.85
C ALA A 74 3.35 4.89 -15.30
N GLY A 75 2.53 5.25 -16.30
CA GLY A 75 2.83 5.07 -17.73
C GLY A 75 2.99 6.41 -18.42
#